data_AF-A0A817T8M6-F1
#
_entry.id   AF-A0A817T8M6-F1
#
_cell.length_a   1.000
_cell.length_b   1.000
_cell.length_c   1.000
_cell.angle_alpha   90.00
_cell.angle_beta   90.00
_cell.angle_gamma   90.00
#
_symmetry.space_group_name_H-M   'P 1'
#
loop_
_entity.id
_entity.type
_entity.pdbx_description
1 polymer ?
#
loop_
_entity_poly.entity_id
_entity_poly.type
_entity_poly.pdbx_seq_one_letter_code
_entity_poly.pdbx_strand_id
1 'polypeptide(L)'
;MFTSWKFFISELKRAFTFSFHEKLVFKKLESYSQGENQSIRNFFNEILKLCNEADATTSEATKLKNLLNKTKPTIQFEVRKKKPTTPTEFLEYAKDIEELLQLSNINNEDTKNFNDKNHKEPVLSSSSTIPLFNN
;
A
#
# COMPACT_ATOMS: atom_id res chain seq x y z
N MET A 1 -54.04 4.64 -15.15
CA MET A 1 -54.03 3.95 -16.46
C MET A 1 -52.80 4.40 -17.21
N PHE A 2 -51.95 3.43 -17.60
CA PHE A 2 -50.66 3.57 -18.27
C PHE A 2 -49.72 4.64 -17.69
N THR A 3 -49.00 4.23 -16.64
CA THR A 3 -47.57 4.53 -16.52
C THR A 3 -46.98 4.53 -17.92
N SER A 4 -46.58 5.69 -18.45
CA SER A 4 -46.04 5.70 -19.81
C SER A 4 -44.93 4.66 -19.88
N TRP A 5 -44.85 3.90 -20.98
CA TRP A 5 -43.77 2.94 -21.18
C TRP A 5 -42.39 3.57 -20.91
N LYS A 6 -42.25 4.87 -21.20
CA LYS A 6 -41.07 5.68 -20.85
C LYS A 6 -40.79 5.74 -19.34
N PHE A 7 -41.82 5.97 -18.52
CA PHE A 7 -41.70 5.99 -17.06
C PHE A 7 -41.34 4.61 -16.50
N PHE A 8 -41.95 3.54 -17.03
CA PHE A 8 -41.57 2.18 -16.67
C PHE A 8 -40.11 1.89 -17.01
N ILE A 9 -39.66 2.24 -18.21
CA ILE A 9 -38.26 2.04 -18.64
C ILE A 9 -37.29 2.90 -17.81
N SER A 10 -37.65 4.13 -17.44
CA SER A 10 -36.79 4.96 -16.59
C SER A 10 -36.67 4.38 -15.18
N GLU A 11 -37.78 3.92 -14.59
CA GLU A 11 -37.78 3.31 -13.26
C GLU A 11 -37.05 1.97 -13.25
N LEU A 12 -37.23 1.15 -14.29
CA LEU A 12 -36.53 -0.12 -14.46
C LEU A 12 -35.02 0.09 -14.58
N LYS A 13 -34.58 1.04 -15.42
CA LYS A 13 -33.16 1.40 -15.54
C LYS A 13 -32.62 1.92 -14.20
N ARG A 14 -33.35 2.82 -13.55
CA ARG A 14 -32.98 3.37 -12.24
C ARG A 14 -32.79 2.26 -11.21
N ALA A 15 -33.76 1.36 -11.06
CA ALA A 15 -33.71 0.28 -10.07
C ALA A 15 -32.51 -0.67 -10.29
N PHE A 16 -32.24 -1.05 -11.54
CA PHE A 16 -31.11 -1.94 -11.86
C PHE A 16 -29.75 -1.24 -11.81
N THR A 17 -29.64 0.00 -12.29
CA THR A 17 -28.39 0.76 -12.24
C THR A 17 -28.00 1.10 -10.81
N PHE A 18 -28.95 1.55 -9.97
CA PHE A 18 -28.64 1.99 -8.61
C PHE A 18 -28.25 0.82 -7.70
N SER A 19 -29.07 -0.25 -7.67
CA SER A 19 -28.83 -1.40 -6.78
C SER A 19 -27.56 -2.18 -7.12
N PHE A 20 -27.22 -2.30 -8.41
CA PHE A 20 -26.01 -2.99 -8.85
C PHE A 20 -24.77 -2.12 -8.62
N HIS A 21 -24.85 -0.83 -8.92
CA HIS A 21 -23.73 0.10 -8.74
C HIS A 21 -23.36 0.24 -7.27
N GLU A 22 -24.33 0.47 -6.40
CA GLU A 22 -24.13 0.57 -4.95
C GLU A 22 -23.43 -0.69 -4.41
N LYS A 23 -23.93 -1.87 -4.75
CA LYS A 23 -23.33 -3.16 -4.35
C LYS A 23 -21.89 -3.32 -4.86
N LEU A 24 -21.60 -2.90 -6.09
CA LEU A 24 -20.24 -2.96 -6.64
C LEU A 24 -19.29 -2.01 -5.91
N VAL A 25 -19.74 -0.80 -5.62
CA VAL A 25 -18.92 0.20 -4.91
C VAL A 25 -18.66 -0.23 -3.47
N PHE A 26 -19.67 -0.73 -2.76
CA PHE A 26 -19.48 -1.29 -1.42
C PHE A 26 -18.49 -2.44 -1.42
N LYS A 27 -18.64 -3.39 -2.35
CA LYS A 27 -17.71 -4.52 -2.48
C LYS A 27 -16.29 -4.04 -2.78
N LYS A 28 -16.14 -3.03 -3.64
CA LYS A 28 -14.85 -2.43 -3.96
C LYS A 28 -14.22 -1.78 -2.73
N LEU A 29 -14.97 -0.97 -1.98
CA LEU A 29 -14.50 -0.37 -0.72
C LEU A 29 -14.10 -1.45 0.30
N GLU A 30 -14.89 -2.51 0.42
CA GLU A 30 -14.67 -3.62 1.35
C GLU A 30 -13.40 -4.40 1.01
N SER A 31 -13.12 -4.68 -0.26
CA SER A 31 -11.92 -5.42 -0.67
C SER A 31 -10.68 -4.54 -0.84
N TYR A 32 -10.81 -3.21 -0.83
CA TYR A 32 -9.69 -2.30 -1.02
C TYR A 32 -8.71 -2.32 0.16
N SER A 33 -7.42 -2.36 -0.17
CA SER A 33 -6.29 -2.22 0.74
C SER A 33 -5.17 -1.44 0.04
N GLN A 34 -4.25 -0.86 0.82
CA GLN A 34 -3.11 -0.14 0.27
C GLN A 34 -2.22 -1.09 -0.54
N GLY A 35 -2.01 -0.78 -1.81
CA GLY A 35 -1.13 -1.56 -2.70
C GLY A 35 0.34 -1.49 -2.31
N GLU A 36 1.14 -2.47 -2.71
CA GLU A 36 2.58 -2.59 -2.37
C GLU A 36 3.39 -1.35 -2.77
N ASN A 37 3.14 -0.80 -3.95
CA ASN A 37 3.82 0.41 -4.46
C ASN A 37 2.96 1.67 -4.37
N GLN A 38 1.85 1.60 -3.64
CA GLN A 38 0.95 2.73 -3.48
C GLN A 38 1.39 3.61 -2.30
N SER A 39 1.59 4.90 -2.60
CA SER A 39 1.85 5.91 -1.57
C SER A 39 0.65 6.13 -0.65
N ILE A 40 0.92 6.58 0.57
CA ILE A 40 -0.13 6.90 1.55
C ILE A 40 -1.08 7.98 1.04
N ARG A 41 -0.56 9.00 0.35
CA ARG A 41 -1.41 10.05 -0.24
C ARG A 41 -2.41 9.49 -1.25
N ASN A 42 -1.96 8.61 -2.15
CA ASN A 42 -2.83 8.04 -3.17
C ASN A 42 -3.85 7.08 -2.55
N PHE A 43 -3.41 6.25 -1.60
CA PHE A 43 -4.30 5.37 -0.83
C PHE A 43 -5.40 6.15 -0.09
N PHE A 44 -5.01 7.23 0.59
CA PHE A 44 -5.94 8.10 1.31
C PHE A 44 -7.02 8.68 0.39
N ASN A 45 -6.61 9.27 -0.74
CA ASN A 45 -7.53 9.86 -1.71
C ASN A 45 -8.50 8.82 -2.28
N GLU A 46 -8.01 7.62 -2.60
CA GLU A 46 -8.85 6.55 -3.12
C GLU A 46 -9.86 6.04 -2.08
N ILE A 47 -9.46 5.87 -0.81
CA ILE A 47 -10.41 5.51 0.26
C ILE A 47 -11.50 6.57 0.40
N LEU A 48 -11.15 7.87 0.42
CA LEU A 48 -12.15 8.94 0.53
C LEU A 48 -13.11 8.95 -0.66
N LYS A 49 -12.58 8.76 -1.86
CA LYS A 49 -13.38 8.64 -3.09
C LYS A 49 -14.34 7.44 -3.00
N LEU A 50 -13.85 6.27 -2.61
CA LEU A 50 -14.67 5.06 -2.47
C LEU A 50 -15.74 5.20 -1.38
N CYS A 51 -15.42 5.85 -0.25
CA CYS A 51 -16.41 6.17 0.77
C CYS A 51 -17.50 7.10 0.21
N ASN A 52 -17.13 8.14 -0.54
CA ASN A 52 -18.09 9.07 -1.13
C ASN A 52 -18.94 8.44 -2.25
N GLU A 53 -18.36 7.54 -3.05
CA GLU A 53 -19.09 6.77 -4.06
C GLU A 53 -20.06 5.76 -3.42
N ALA A 54 -19.68 5.15 -2.29
CA ALA A 54 -20.53 4.17 -1.59
C ALA A 54 -21.69 4.86 -0.86
N ASP A 55 -21.36 5.94 -0.15
CA ASP A 55 -22.32 6.77 0.59
C ASP A 55 -21.71 8.15 0.83
N ALA A 56 -22.27 9.18 0.17
CA ALA A 56 -21.84 10.57 0.33
C ALA A 56 -21.97 11.09 1.78
N THR A 57 -22.80 10.45 2.61
CA THR A 57 -23.00 10.80 4.02
C THR A 57 -22.10 10.02 4.98
N THR A 58 -21.11 9.28 4.46
CA THR A 58 -20.15 8.50 5.27
C THR A 58 -19.49 9.39 6.33
N SER A 59 -19.62 8.99 7.60
CA SER A 59 -19.02 9.72 8.73
C SER A 59 -17.49 9.73 8.69
N GLU A 60 -16.89 10.78 9.28
CA GLU A 60 -15.43 10.87 9.46
C GLU A 60 -14.85 9.68 10.24
N ALA A 61 -15.58 9.18 11.25
CA ALA A 61 -15.19 8.00 12.00
C ALA A 61 -15.13 6.73 11.13
N THR A 62 -16.08 6.56 10.21
CA THR A 62 -16.09 5.43 9.27
C THR A 62 -14.93 5.54 8.27
N LYS A 63 -14.66 6.74 7.74
CA LYS A 63 -13.50 6.99 6.87
C LYS A 63 -12.20 6.66 7.59
N LEU A 64 -12.03 7.14 8.82
CA LEU A 64 -10.88 6.85 9.65
C LEU A 64 -10.73 5.35 9.92
N LYS A 65 -11.82 4.65 10.26
CA LYS A 65 -11.81 3.20 10.44
C LYS A 65 -11.32 2.47 9.19
N ASN A 66 -11.80 2.87 8.01
CA ASN A 66 -11.36 2.31 6.74
C ASN A 66 -9.85 2.55 6.53
N LEU A 67 -9.38 3.79 6.69
CA LEU A 67 -7.97 4.15 6.57
C LEU A 67 -7.08 3.32 7.51
N LEU A 68 -7.43 3.27 8.80
CA LEU A 68 -6.69 2.52 9.81
C LEU A 68 -6.64 1.01 9.50
N ASN A 69 -7.74 0.43 9.02
CA ASN A 69 -7.81 -1.02 8.81
C ASN A 69 -7.20 -1.48 7.48
N LYS A 70 -7.12 -0.59 6.50
CA LYS A 70 -6.79 -0.95 5.11
C LYS A 70 -5.40 -0.45 4.66
N THR A 71 -4.71 0.34 5.48
CA THR A 71 -3.32 0.73 5.23
C THR A 71 -2.36 -0.45 5.50
N LYS A 72 -1.13 -0.37 4.97
CA LYS A 72 -0.10 -1.40 5.15
C LYS A 72 0.16 -1.70 6.65
N PRO A 73 0.39 -2.96 7.05
CA PRO A 73 0.61 -3.33 8.46
C PRO A 73 1.70 -2.52 9.18
N THR A 74 2.81 -2.22 8.49
CA THR A 74 3.93 -1.44 9.03
C THR A 74 3.51 -0.02 9.43
N ILE A 75 2.73 0.64 8.58
CA ILE A 75 2.22 1.99 8.82
C ILE A 75 1.06 1.94 9.82
N GLN A 76 0.18 0.95 9.68
CA GLN A 76 -0.99 0.75 10.53
C GLN A 76 -0.63 0.71 12.01
N PHE A 77 0.40 -0.08 12.37
CA PHE A 77 0.83 -0.22 13.75
C PHE A 77 1.33 1.11 14.34
N GLU A 78 2.20 1.81 13.61
CA GLU A 78 2.79 3.07 14.07
C GLU A 78 1.74 4.20 14.14
N VAL A 79 0.83 4.29 13.17
CA VAL A 79 -0.26 5.29 13.21
C VAL A 79 -1.19 5.04 14.39
N ARG A 80 -1.53 3.78 14.71
CA ARG A 80 -2.42 3.47 15.85
C ARG A 80 -1.82 3.88 17.19
N LYS A 81 -0.49 3.85 17.35
CA LYS A 81 0.17 4.37 18.56
C LYS A 81 -0.06 5.88 18.75
N LYS A 82 -0.09 6.63 17.64
CA LYS A 82 -0.37 8.07 17.63
C LYS A 82 -1.85 8.41 17.84
N LYS A 83 -2.76 7.42 17.81
CA LYS A 83 -4.20 7.54 18.10
C LYS A 83 -4.88 8.70 17.35
N PRO A 84 -4.86 8.72 16.00
CA PRO A 84 -5.58 9.74 15.24
C PRO A 84 -7.08 9.67 15.54
N THR A 85 -7.71 10.83 15.61
CA THR A 85 -9.14 11.03 15.80
C THR A 85 -9.84 11.49 14.52
N THR A 86 -9.08 11.97 13.53
CA THR A 86 -9.59 12.41 12.23
C THR A 86 -8.84 11.76 11.06
N PRO A 87 -9.46 11.64 9.86
CA PRO A 87 -8.76 11.22 8.65
C PRO A 87 -7.54 12.10 8.31
N THR A 88 -7.60 13.40 8.59
CA THR A 88 -6.50 14.33 8.35
C THR A 88 -5.30 14.02 9.24
N GLU A 89 -5.53 13.79 10.55
CA GLU A 89 -4.47 13.35 11.48
C GLU A 89 -3.88 12.00 11.06
N PHE A 90 -4.72 11.07 10.60
CA PHE A 90 -4.22 9.82 10.01
C PHE A 90 -3.25 10.10 8.86
N LEU A 91 -3.60 10.99 7.93
CA LEU A 91 -2.78 11.29 6.76
C LEU A 91 -1.44 11.92 7.15
N GLU A 92 -1.45 12.84 8.10
CA GLU A 92 -0.23 13.47 8.62
C GLU A 92 0.70 12.41 9.23
N TYR A 93 0.20 11.63 10.18
CA TYR A 93 0.98 10.59 10.85
C TYR A 93 1.51 9.54 9.88
N ALA A 94 0.66 9.08 8.97
CA ALA A 94 1.02 8.03 8.01
C ALA A 94 2.08 8.51 7.00
N LYS A 95 2.10 9.80 6.64
CA LYS A 95 3.15 10.37 5.77
C LYS A 95 4.50 10.36 6.45
N ASP A 96 4.58 10.83 7.71
CA ASP A 96 5.84 10.81 8.46
C ASP A 96 6.42 9.40 8.53
N ILE A 97 5.57 8.42 8.79
CA ILE A 97 5.98 7.01 8.90
C ILE A 97 6.41 6.47 7.53
N GLU A 98 5.68 6.78 6.46
CA GLU A 98 6.04 6.39 5.10
C GLU A 98 7.41 6.95 4.69
N GLU A 99 7.69 8.20 5.03
CA GLU A 99 8.99 8.85 4.79
C GLU A 99 10.12 8.17 5.58
N LEU A 100 9.92 7.92 6.88
CA LEU A 100 10.89 7.21 7.70
C LEU A 100 11.20 5.81 7.17
N LEU A 101 10.18 5.07 6.72
CA LEU A 101 10.35 3.75 6.13
C LEU A 101 11.16 3.82 4.82
N GLN A 102 10.88 4.80 3.96
CA GLN A 102 11.65 5.01 2.72
C GLN A 102 13.13 5.29 3.01
N LEU A 103 13.42 6.18 3.96
CA LEU A 103 14.80 6.47 4.38
C LEU A 103 15.51 5.23 4.94
N SER A 104 14.81 4.42 5.74
CA SER A 104 15.38 3.20 6.30
C SER A 104 15.74 2.14 5.25
N ASN A 105 14.99 2.09 4.14
CA ASN A 105 15.25 1.15 3.06
C ASN A 105 16.45 1.55 2.20
N ILE A 106 16.69 2.85 2.03
CA ILE A 106 17.85 3.38 1.28
C ILE A 106 19.17 2.93 1.92
N ASN A 107 19.27 2.98 3.26
CA ASN A 107 20.48 2.59 3.98
C ASN A 107 20.87 1.10 3.82
N ASN A 108 19.93 0.23 3.44
CA ASN A 108 20.18 -1.21 3.28
C ASN A 108 20.70 -1.60 1.89
N GLU A 109 20.49 -0.76 0.86
CA GLU A 109 20.96 -1.04 -0.50
C GLU A 109 22.39 -0.52 -0.72
N ASP A 110 22.82 0.51 0.02
CA ASP A 110 24.20 1.01 -0.03
C ASP A 110 25.20 0.05 0.63
N THR A 111 24.77 -0.78 1.59
CA THR A 111 25.64 -1.75 2.28
C THR A 111 25.87 -3.04 1.48
N LYS A 112 24.93 -3.44 0.61
CA LYS A 112 25.09 -4.63 -0.23
C LYS A 112 26.12 -4.45 -1.35
N ASN A 113 26.28 -3.23 -1.87
CA ASN A 113 27.22 -2.95 -2.96
C ASN A 113 28.69 -2.84 -2.53
N PHE A 114 28.98 -2.79 -1.21
CA PHE A 114 30.36 -2.76 -0.70
C PHE A 114 30.97 -4.14 -0.43
N ASN A 115 30.15 -5.19 -0.27
CA ASN A 115 30.67 -6.53 0.05
C ASN A 115 31.06 -7.36 -1.18
N ASP A 116 30.72 -6.95 -2.40
CA ASP A 116 30.97 -7.74 -3.63
C ASP A 116 32.27 -7.35 -4.37
N LYS A 117 33.10 -6.46 -3.81
CA LYS A 117 34.33 -5.97 -4.46
C LYS A 117 35.65 -6.44 -3.83
N ASN A 118 35.62 -7.26 -2.77
CA ASN A 118 36.83 -7.66 -2.03
C ASN A 118 37.11 -9.18 -2.03
N HIS A 119 36.86 -9.89 -3.13
CA HIS A 119 37.52 -11.18 -3.38
C HIS A 119 38.11 -11.23 -4.79
N LYS A 120 39.30 -10.65 -4.95
CA LYS A 120 40.28 -11.09 -5.94
C LYS A 120 41.53 -11.50 -5.18
N GLU A 121 41.61 -12.78 -4.82
CA GLU A 121 42.89 -13.37 -4.44
C GLU A 121 43.77 -13.51 -5.69
N PRO A 122 45.04 -13.09 -5.65
CA PRO A 122 45.98 -13.39 -6.71
C PRO A 122 46.47 -14.84 -6.56
N VAL A 123 46.16 -15.68 -7.53
CA VAL A 123 46.76 -17.02 -7.69
C VAL A 123 48.23 -16.83 -8.05
N LEU A 124 49.12 -16.94 -7.06
CA LEU A 124 50.56 -17.09 -7.30
C LEU A 124 50.87 -18.56 -7.57
N SER A 125 51.08 -18.84 -8.86
CA SER A 125 51.85 -19.98 -9.34
C SER A 125 53.30 -19.86 -8.86
N SER A 126 53.82 -20.87 -8.17
CA SER A 126 55.25 -21.15 -8.14
C SER A 126 55.50 -22.65 -8.01
N SER A 127 55.79 -23.24 -9.16
CA SER A 127 56.52 -24.48 -9.32
C SER A 127 57.94 -24.32 -8.76
N SER A 128 58.40 -25.24 -7.92
CA SER A 128 59.82 -25.53 -7.72
C SER A 128 60.00 -26.89 -7.05
N THR A 129 60.40 -27.85 -7.88
CA THR A 129 60.96 -29.16 -7.52
C THR A 129 62.33 -28.97 -6.87
N ILE A 130 62.57 -29.57 -5.69
CA ILE A 130 63.93 -29.79 -5.16
C ILE A 130 64.00 -31.22 -4.59
N PRO A 131 65.04 -32.01 -4.94
CA PRO A 131 65.19 -33.41 -4.55
C PRO A 131 65.82 -33.56 -3.16
N LEU A 132 65.51 -34.65 -2.46
CA LEU A 132 66.16 -35.03 -1.21
C LEU A 132 67.15 -36.19 -1.47
N PHE A 133 68.44 -35.91 -1.34
CA PHE A 133 69.49 -36.92 -1.18
C PHE A 133 69.81 -37.12 0.32
N ASN A 134 70.19 -38.36 0.62
CA ASN A 134 70.49 -38.98 1.92
C ASN A 134 71.36 -38.17 2.91
N ASN A 135 71.18 -38.54 4.18
CA ASN A 135 72.30 -39.04 4.99
C ASN A 135 71.86 -40.31 5.75
#